data_AF-A0A950N4E2-F1
#
_entry.id   AF-A0A950N4E2-F1
#
_cell.length_a   1.000
_cell.length_b   1.000
_cell.length_c   1.000
_cell.angle_alpha   90.00
_cell.angle_beta   90.00
_cell.angle_gamma   90.00
#
_symmetry.space_group_name_H-M   'P 1'
#
loop_
_entity.id
_entity.type
_entity.pdbx_description
1 polymer ?
#
loop_
_entity_poly.entity_id
_entity_poly.type
_entity_poly.pdbx_seq_one_letter_code
_entity_poly.pdbx_strand_id
1 'polypeptide(L)'
;MNEIPKFAAPRTVTTGPIAGSRKVYAAPTGRPDIRVPFREIALSDPNEAPVRVYDPSGPYTENNIAIDLADGLPSVREAWIEARGFAATKPRAIKPEDNGNVSADHLAPLCPAERRLRAGKPGQLVTQLEFARAGIITEEMIYVAHRENLAREAAVESAASRLADGESFGAAIPEFITPEFVREEVARGRAIIPANINHLELEPMAIGRNFLVKVNANIGNSAVSSGVAEEVEKMAWAIRWGADTVMDLSTGRNIHNIRSWILRNAPIPIGTVPIYQALEKVGGDPLKLEWEVFKDTLIEQAEQGVDYFTIHAGVRLGYVPLTAKRVTGIVSRGGSIMARWCLAGHRESFLYEKFDEICDIMRKYDVSFSLGDGLRPGS
;
A
#
# COMPACT_ATOMS: atom_id res chain seq x y z
N MET A 1 -25.47 26.52 4.94
CA MET A 1 -24.36 25.55 5.02
C MET A 1 -23.46 25.85 3.84
N ASN A 2 -22.27 26.42 4.10
CA ASN A 2 -21.35 26.77 3.02
C ASN A 2 -20.84 25.48 2.38
N GLU A 3 -21.09 25.30 1.08
CA GLU A 3 -20.51 24.21 0.31
C GLU A 3 -18.98 24.32 0.40
N ILE A 4 -18.34 23.28 0.94
CA ILE A 4 -16.89 23.15 0.90
C ILE A 4 -16.52 22.97 -0.57
N PRO A 5 -15.60 23.76 -1.15
CA PRO A 5 -15.17 23.58 -2.53
C PRO A 5 -14.74 22.13 -2.75
N LYS A 6 -15.18 21.51 -3.86
CA LYS A 6 -14.95 20.08 -4.16
C LYS A 6 -13.48 19.64 -4.04
N PHE A 7 -12.53 20.55 -4.23
CA PHE A 7 -11.10 20.27 -4.11
C PHE A 7 -10.40 21.07 -3.01
N ALA A 8 -11.10 21.49 -1.95
CA ALA A 8 -10.46 22.11 -0.81
C ALA A 8 -9.49 21.11 -0.13
N ALA A 9 -8.39 21.65 0.41
CA ALA A 9 -7.48 20.87 1.24
C ALA A 9 -8.23 20.26 2.45
N PRO A 10 -7.93 19.01 2.83
CA PRO A 10 -8.53 18.38 4.00
C PRO A 10 -8.13 19.16 5.26
N ARG A 11 -9.08 19.36 6.17
CA ARG A 11 -8.83 20.06 7.45
C ARG A 11 -8.92 19.12 8.65
N THR A 12 -9.83 18.16 8.59
CA THR A 12 -10.10 17.23 9.68
C THR A 12 -10.50 15.89 9.09
N VAL A 13 -10.19 14.83 9.83
CA VAL A 13 -10.75 13.49 9.61
C VAL A 13 -11.32 12.96 10.92
N THR A 14 -12.08 11.87 10.86
CA THR A 14 -12.48 11.13 12.04
C THR A 14 -11.24 10.70 12.85
N THR A 15 -11.18 11.15 14.10
CA THR A 15 -10.09 10.88 15.03
C THR A 15 -10.61 10.46 16.40
N GLY A 16 -9.68 10.10 17.29
CA GLY A 16 -9.93 9.76 18.68
C GLY A 16 -10.04 8.25 18.90
N PRO A 17 -9.96 7.80 20.16
CA PRO A 17 -9.94 6.38 20.49
C PRO A 17 -11.11 5.59 19.88
N ILE A 18 -10.84 4.34 19.50
CA ILE A 18 -11.89 3.39 19.15
C ILE A 18 -12.63 3.03 20.45
N ALA A 19 -13.95 3.18 20.45
CA ALA A 19 -14.79 3.01 21.64
C ALA A 19 -14.49 1.68 22.37
N GLY A 20 -14.34 1.76 23.69
CA GLY A 20 -14.00 0.61 24.54
C GLY A 20 -12.54 0.15 24.46
N SER A 21 -11.66 0.88 23.76
CA SER A 21 -10.24 0.55 23.68
C SER A 21 -9.35 1.77 23.77
N ARG A 22 -8.06 1.55 24.02
CA ARG A 22 -7.01 2.57 24.00
C ARG A 22 -5.86 2.14 23.09
N LYS A 23 -5.29 3.08 22.34
CA LYS A 23 -4.03 2.85 21.63
C LYS A 23 -2.90 2.60 22.64
N VAL A 24 -2.06 1.62 22.35
CA VAL A 24 -0.81 1.37 23.06
C VAL A 24 0.30 1.09 22.06
N TYR A 25 1.53 1.36 22.46
CA TYR A 25 2.73 1.02 21.69
C TYR A 25 3.60 0.09 22.53
N ALA A 26 4.12 -0.95 21.90
CA ALA A 26 5.13 -1.83 22.49
C ALA A 26 6.39 -1.83 21.62
N ALA A 27 7.52 -2.12 22.25
CA ALA A 27 8.80 -2.19 21.59
C ALA A 27 9.33 -3.64 21.63
N PRO A 28 9.87 -4.17 20.52
CA PRO A 28 10.55 -5.45 20.54
C PRO A 28 11.76 -5.40 21.50
N THR A 29 12.03 -6.51 22.19
CA THR A 29 13.20 -6.63 23.07
C THR A 29 14.49 -6.20 22.36
N GLY A 30 15.23 -5.26 22.97
CA GLY A 30 16.49 -4.72 22.43
C GLY A 30 16.33 -3.65 21.34
N ARG A 31 15.11 -3.27 20.96
CA ARG A 31 14.81 -2.24 19.96
C ARG A 31 13.82 -1.18 20.48
N PRO A 32 14.19 -0.40 21.52
CA PRO A 32 13.33 0.64 22.09
C PRO A 32 13.02 1.78 21.11
N ASP A 33 13.79 1.87 20.03
CA ASP A 33 13.58 2.80 18.91
C ASP A 33 12.42 2.39 17.99
N ILE A 34 12.00 1.12 18.02
CA ILE A 34 10.86 0.62 17.26
C ILE A 34 9.61 0.64 18.15
N ARG A 35 8.59 1.42 17.76
CA ARG A 35 7.29 1.44 18.43
C ARG A 35 6.21 0.82 17.54
N VAL A 36 5.69 -0.32 17.96
CA VAL A 36 4.66 -1.08 17.24
C VAL A 36 3.29 -0.84 17.88
N PRO A 37 2.26 -0.43 17.11
CA PRO A 37 0.95 -0.07 17.63
C PRO A 37 0.05 -1.29 17.82
N PHE A 38 -0.74 -1.21 18.88
CA PHE A 38 -1.86 -2.10 19.16
C PHE A 38 -2.97 -1.28 19.81
N ARG A 39 -4.13 -1.90 20.01
CA ARG A 39 -5.12 -1.37 20.96
C ARG A 39 -5.42 -2.41 22.02
N GLU A 40 -5.67 -1.92 23.23
CA GLU A 40 -6.05 -2.73 24.38
C GLU A 40 -7.49 -2.47 24.76
N ILE A 41 -8.20 -3.55 25.05
CA ILE A 41 -9.58 -3.56 25.53
C ILE A 41 -9.54 -4.02 26.98
N ALA A 42 -9.90 -3.13 27.90
CA ALA A 42 -10.04 -3.50 29.31
C ALA A 42 -11.26 -4.41 29.48
N LEU A 43 -11.10 -5.48 30.25
CA LEU A 43 -12.18 -6.41 30.58
C LEU A 43 -12.92 -5.95 31.84
N SER A 44 -14.13 -6.46 32.06
CA SER A 44 -14.96 -6.10 33.22
C SER A 44 -14.39 -6.61 34.54
N ASP A 45 -13.69 -7.76 34.52
CA ASP A 45 -12.94 -8.24 35.67
C ASP A 45 -11.56 -7.56 35.69
N PRO A 46 -11.24 -6.73 36.71
CA PRO A 46 -9.94 -6.06 36.80
C PRO A 46 -8.77 -7.01 37.05
N ASN A 47 -9.02 -8.28 37.39
CA ASN A 47 -7.97 -9.29 37.55
C ASN A 47 -7.57 -9.93 36.21
N GLU A 48 -8.37 -9.77 35.17
CA GLU A 48 -8.01 -10.25 33.83
C GLU A 48 -7.19 -9.18 33.09
N ALA A 49 -6.11 -9.63 32.44
CA ALA A 49 -5.29 -8.73 31.63
C ALA A 49 -6.10 -8.17 30.44
N PRO A 50 -5.89 -6.89 30.04
CA PRO A 50 -6.54 -6.33 28.87
C PRO A 50 -6.28 -7.17 27.61
N VAL A 51 -7.29 -7.32 26.77
CA VAL A 51 -7.14 -7.99 25.48
C VAL A 51 -6.46 -7.04 24.52
N ARG A 52 -5.25 -7.40 24.11
CA ARG A 52 -4.52 -6.70 23.06
C ARG A 52 -4.92 -7.24 21.69
N VAL A 53 -5.19 -6.34 20.76
CA VAL A 53 -5.56 -6.69 19.38
C VAL A 53 -4.72 -5.89 18.39
N TYR A 54 -4.60 -6.46 17.18
CA TYR A 54 -3.95 -5.80 16.05
C TYR A 54 -4.69 -4.50 15.71
N ASP A 55 -3.93 -3.47 15.35
CA ASP A 55 -4.49 -2.15 15.08
C ASP A 55 -3.76 -1.43 13.93
N PRO A 56 -4.38 -1.34 12.74
CA PRO A 56 -3.83 -0.62 11.59
C PRO A 56 -4.27 0.85 11.54
N SER A 57 -5.02 1.35 12.52
CA SER A 57 -5.60 2.70 12.49
C SER A 57 -4.58 3.83 12.63
N GLY A 58 -3.31 3.50 12.87
CA GLY A 58 -2.21 4.44 13.07
C GLY A 58 -2.49 5.49 14.15
N PRO A 59 -1.90 6.70 14.04
CA PRO A 59 -2.00 7.72 15.07
C PRO A 59 -3.42 8.30 15.24
N TYR A 60 -4.33 8.11 14.28
CA TYR A 60 -5.69 8.68 14.31
C TYR A 60 -6.53 8.30 15.52
N THR A 61 -6.19 7.21 16.20
CA THR A 61 -6.95 6.68 17.35
C THR A 61 -6.22 6.84 18.69
N GLU A 62 -5.15 7.62 18.71
CA GLU A 62 -4.49 8.04 19.95
C GLU A 62 -5.35 9.00 20.78
N ASN A 63 -5.08 9.05 22.09
CA ASN A 63 -5.69 10.03 22.97
C ASN A 63 -5.09 11.42 22.73
N ASN A 64 -5.93 12.43 22.51
CA ASN A 64 -5.55 13.84 22.42
C ASN A 64 -4.45 14.15 21.38
N ILE A 65 -4.42 13.42 20.27
CA ILE A 65 -3.47 13.73 19.19
C ILE A 65 -3.96 14.91 18.35
N ALA A 66 -3.05 15.85 18.07
CA ALA A 66 -3.26 16.90 17.09
C ALA A 66 -2.66 16.44 15.76
N ILE A 67 -3.51 16.05 14.80
CA ILE A 67 -3.08 15.69 13.45
C ILE A 67 -3.31 16.88 12.53
N ASP A 68 -2.22 17.42 11.97
CA ASP A 68 -2.29 18.34 10.86
C ASP A 68 -2.09 17.57 9.55
N LEU A 69 -3.15 17.50 8.74
CA LEU A 69 -3.13 16.77 7.47
C LEU A 69 -2.22 17.43 6.43
N ALA A 70 -1.89 18.72 6.59
CA ALA A 70 -0.98 19.45 5.74
C ALA A 70 0.49 19.09 6.02
N ASP A 71 0.84 18.78 7.27
CA ASP A 71 2.18 18.31 7.66
C ASP A 71 2.37 16.81 7.38
N GLY A 72 1.25 16.09 7.25
CA GLY A 72 1.22 14.64 7.12
C GLY A 72 1.53 13.93 8.43
N LEU A 73 1.53 12.60 8.40
CA LEU A 73 1.88 11.79 9.56
C LEU A 73 3.39 11.82 9.86
N PRO A 74 3.78 11.53 11.11
CA PRO A 74 5.19 11.37 11.47
C PRO A 74 5.90 10.34 10.58
N SER A 75 7.10 10.68 10.14
CA SER A 75 7.93 9.80 9.31
C SER A 75 8.66 8.74 10.16
N VAL A 76 7.90 7.77 10.69
CA VAL A 76 8.40 6.75 11.63
C VAL A 76 9.50 5.85 11.07
N ARG A 77 9.63 5.75 9.73
CA ARG A 77 10.68 4.97 9.05
C ARG A 77 11.91 5.78 8.63
N GLU A 78 11.90 7.11 8.80
CA GLU A 78 12.95 8.01 8.27
C GLU A 78 14.35 7.55 8.67
N ALA A 79 14.58 7.33 9.97
CA ALA A 79 15.89 6.96 10.50
C ALA A 79 16.40 5.62 9.93
N TRP A 80 15.51 4.66 9.67
CA TRP A 80 15.88 3.36 9.10
C TRP A 80 16.31 3.51 7.65
N ILE A 81 15.56 4.30 6.89
CA ILE A 81 15.84 4.58 5.49
C ILE A 81 17.13 5.41 5.33
N GLU A 82 17.39 6.36 6.24
CA GLU A 82 18.64 7.12 6.27
C GLU A 82 19.85 6.23 6.56
N ALA A 83 19.73 5.32 7.53
CA ALA A 83 20.81 4.38 7.88
C ALA A 83 21.21 3.46 6.72
N ARG A 84 20.29 3.17 5.79
CA ARG A 84 20.55 2.38 4.57
C ARG A 84 21.33 3.14 3.49
N GLY A 85 21.47 4.47 3.62
CA GLY A 85 22.31 5.28 2.75
C GLY A 85 21.82 5.40 1.30
N PHE A 86 20.51 5.35 1.06
CA PHE A 86 19.96 5.63 -0.27
C PHE A 86 20.23 7.09 -0.66
N ALA A 87 20.58 7.31 -1.93
CA ALA A 87 20.87 8.66 -2.40
C ALA A 87 19.59 9.47 -2.55
N ALA A 88 19.68 10.76 -2.22
CA ALA A 88 18.65 11.70 -2.60
C ALA A 88 18.55 11.78 -4.13
N THR A 89 17.34 11.84 -4.66
CA THR A 89 17.10 12.00 -6.09
C THR A 89 16.20 13.21 -6.34
N LYS A 90 16.38 13.85 -7.50
CA LYS A 90 15.53 14.95 -7.91
C LYS A 90 14.15 14.41 -8.30
N PRO A 91 13.05 14.96 -7.76
CA PRO A 91 11.72 14.52 -8.13
C PRO A 91 11.43 14.81 -9.60
N ARG A 92 10.67 13.91 -10.23
CA ARG A 92 10.03 14.17 -11.52
C ARG A 92 9.09 15.37 -11.37
N ALA A 93 9.17 16.32 -12.29
CA ALA A 93 8.25 17.46 -12.33
C ALA A 93 6.81 16.99 -12.58
N ILE A 94 5.85 17.48 -11.80
CA ILE A 94 4.42 17.23 -12.01
C ILE A 94 4.00 17.91 -13.33
N LYS A 95 3.32 17.15 -14.18
CA LYS A 95 2.82 17.59 -15.49
C LYS A 95 1.30 17.80 -15.47
N PRO A 96 0.73 18.64 -16.34
CA PRO A 96 -0.72 18.86 -16.38
C PRO A 96 -1.54 17.57 -16.53
N GLU A 97 -1.08 16.61 -17.32
CA GLU A 97 -1.75 15.33 -17.56
C GLU A 97 -1.81 14.42 -16.31
N ASP A 98 -0.93 14.61 -15.32
CA ASP A 98 -0.94 13.84 -14.07
C ASP A 98 -2.22 14.09 -13.26
N ASN A 99 -2.82 15.27 -13.49
CA ASN A 99 -4.09 15.71 -12.92
C ASN A 99 -5.21 15.82 -13.96
N GLY A 100 -5.03 15.24 -15.16
CA GLY A 100 -6.06 15.21 -16.20
C GLY A 100 -6.28 16.53 -16.93
N ASN A 101 -5.23 17.35 -17.07
CA ASN A 101 -5.24 18.63 -17.80
C ASN A 101 -6.31 19.62 -17.31
N VAL A 102 -6.55 19.66 -16.00
CA VAL A 102 -7.49 20.60 -15.39
C VAL A 102 -6.92 22.02 -15.36
N SER A 103 -7.82 23.02 -15.47
CA SER A 103 -7.47 24.42 -15.23
C SER A 103 -7.11 24.65 -13.76
N ALA A 104 -6.38 25.74 -13.49
CA ALA A 104 -5.93 26.09 -12.14
C ALA A 104 -7.09 26.17 -11.12
N ASP A 105 -8.26 26.70 -11.52
CA ASP A 105 -9.44 26.84 -10.66
C ASP A 105 -10.08 25.50 -10.26
N HIS A 106 -9.72 24.41 -10.95
CA HIS A 106 -10.23 23.06 -10.69
C HIS A 106 -9.13 22.08 -10.29
N LEU A 107 -7.89 22.56 -10.16
CA LEU A 107 -6.76 21.77 -9.72
C LEU A 107 -6.84 21.56 -8.21
N ALA A 108 -6.78 20.30 -7.78
CA ALA A 108 -6.67 20.01 -6.36
C ALA A 108 -5.34 20.54 -5.81
N PRO A 109 -5.28 21.06 -4.57
CA PRO A 109 -4.03 21.46 -3.97
C PRO A 109 -3.12 20.24 -3.86
N LEU A 110 -1.83 20.43 -4.15
CA LEU A 110 -0.81 19.44 -3.81
C LEU A 110 -0.65 19.42 -2.28
N CYS A 111 -0.44 18.23 -1.70
CA CYS A 111 -0.13 18.14 -0.28
C CYS A 111 1.20 18.86 0.01
N PRO A 112 1.25 19.79 0.99
CA PRO A 112 2.46 20.57 1.26
C PRO A 112 3.50 19.80 2.09
N ALA A 113 3.16 18.61 2.60
CA ALA A 113 4.10 17.73 3.30
C ALA A 113 5.19 17.20 2.35
N GLU A 114 6.26 17.98 2.20
CA GLU A 114 7.42 17.57 1.41
C GLU A 114 8.24 16.50 2.14
N ARG A 115 8.82 15.59 1.35
CA ARG A 115 9.73 14.54 1.83
C ARG A 115 10.98 14.51 0.96
N ARG A 116 12.10 14.13 1.56
CA ARG A 116 13.35 13.94 0.84
C ARG A 116 13.25 12.66 0.00
N LEU A 117 13.05 12.84 -1.31
CA LEU A 117 12.93 11.74 -2.25
C LEU A 117 14.25 10.95 -2.36
N ARG A 118 14.15 9.63 -2.32
CA ARG A 118 15.27 8.69 -2.41
C ARG A 118 15.04 7.64 -3.49
N ALA A 119 16.14 7.11 -4.02
CA ALA A 119 16.15 5.98 -4.94
C ALA A 119 17.38 5.09 -4.69
N GLY A 120 17.18 3.78 -4.85
CA GLY A 120 18.27 2.82 -4.88
C GLY A 120 19.11 2.92 -6.14
N LYS A 121 20.37 2.50 -6.04
CA LYS A 121 21.33 2.47 -7.17
C LYS A 121 21.56 1.04 -7.69
N PRO A 122 22.01 0.88 -8.94
CA PRO A 122 22.51 -0.41 -9.41
C PRO A 122 23.55 -0.99 -8.45
N GLY A 123 23.45 -2.29 -8.15
CA GLY A 123 24.35 -2.99 -7.22
C GLY A 123 24.04 -2.79 -5.72
N GLN A 124 23.13 -1.89 -5.35
CA GLN A 124 22.66 -1.74 -3.97
C GLN A 124 21.47 -2.67 -3.72
N LEU A 125 21.41 -3.30 -2.54
CA LEU A 125 20.20 -3.96 -2.05
C LEU A 125 19.19 -2.89 -1.64
N VAL A 126 17.96 -3.00 -2.12
CA VAL A 126 16.92 -1.99 -1.89
C VAL A 126 15.68 -2.64 -1.31
N THR A 127 15.29 -3.78 -1.88
CA THR A 127 14.02 -4.43 -1.55
C THR A 127 14.10 -5.33 -0.33
N GLN A 128 12.99 -5.51 0.39
CA GLN A 128 12.92 -6.48 1.48
C GLN A 128 13.30 -7.90 1.01
N LEU A 129 12.95 -8.28 -0.22
CA LEU A 129 13.33 -9.56 -0.82
C LEU A 129 14.85 -9.71 -0.97
N GLU A 130 15.53 -8.66 -1.44
CA GLU A 130 16.98 -8.65 -1.58
C GLU A 130 17.70 -8.73 -0.24
N PHE A 131 17.27 -7.93 0.74
CA PHE A 131 17.80 -8.02 2.10
C PHE A 131 17.59 -9.42 2.69
N ALA A 132 16.38 -9.96 2.55
CA ALA A 132 16.06 -11.28 3.06
C ALA A 132 16.95 -12.38 2.46
N ARG A 133 17.14 -12.37 1.13
CA ARG A 133 18.02 -13.32 0.43
C ARG A 133 19.50 -13.12 0.74
N ALA A 134 19.91 -11.91 1.10
CA ALA A 134 21.25 -11.62 1.59
C ALA A 134 21.45 -12.02 3.07
N GLY A 135 20.45 -12.61 3.73
CA GLY A 135 20.53 -12.99 5.16
C GLY A 135 20.41 -11.81 6.11
N ILE A 136 19.91 -10.66 5.64
CA ILE A 136 19.80 -9.42 6.43
C ILE A 136 18.38 -9.32 6.98
N ILE A 137 18.27 -9.16 8.30
CA ILE A 137 17.03 -8.81 8.99
C ILE A 137 16.94 -7.29 9.06
N THR A 138 15.93 -6.71 8.42
CA THR A 138 15.69 -5.26 8.43
C THR A 138 14.84 -4.84 9.64
N GLU A 139 14.75 -3.53 9.87
CA GLU A 139 13.83 -2.96 10.86
C GLU A 139 12.37 -3.30 10.57
N GLU A 140 11.94 -3.33 9.30
CA GLU A 140 10.57 -3.74 8.98
C GLU A 140 10.30 -5.21 9.32
N MET A 141 11.28 -6.10 9.14
CA MET A 141 11.14 -7.51 9.52
C MET A 141 11.00 -7.68 11.05
N ILE A 142 11.77 -6.91 11.83
CA ILE A 142 11.65 -6.88 13.29
C ILE A 142 10.30 -6.32 13.71
N TYR A 143 9.87 -5.22 13.10
CA TYR A 143 8.59 -4.56 13.36
C TYR A 143 7.42 -5.53 13.16
N VAL A 144 7.37 -6.18 11.99
CA VAL A 144 6.33 -7.13 11.62
C VAL A 144 6.31 -8.32 12.56
N ALA A 145 7.47 -8.90 12.89
CA ALA A 145 7.52 -10.05 13.79
C ALA A 145 6.86 -9.74 15.14
N HIS A 146 7.14 -8.56 15.70
CA HIS A 146 6.54 -8.14 16.96
C HIS A 146 5.04 -7.80 16.82
N ARG A 147 4.64 -7.20 15.69
CA ARG A 147 3.23 -6.88 15.37
C ARG A 147 2.37 -8.14 15.27
N GLU A 148 2.87 -9.17 14.59
CA GLU A 148 2.17 -10.44 14.39
C GLU A 148 2.05 -11.27 15.67
N ASN A 149 2.96 -11.08 16.63
CA ASN A 149 2.85 -11.69 17.95
C ASN A 149 1.91 -10.96 18.90
N LEU A 150 1.33 -9.82 18.50
CA LEU A 150 0.57 -8.93 19.38
C LEU A 150 1.41 -8.50 20.60
N ALA A 151 2.70 -8.21 20.37
CA ALA A 151 3.68 -7.85 21.40
C ALA A 151 3.83 -8.87 22.55
N ARG A 152 3.56 -10.15 22.28
CA ARG A 152 4.07 -11.23 23.12
C ARG A 152 5.58 -11.35 22.92
N GLU A 153 6.30 -11.67 23.97
CA GLU A 153 7.76 -11.92 23.94
C GLU A 153 8.09 -13.42 23.78
N ALA A 154 7.10 -14.31 23.92
CA ALA A 154 7.26 -15.74 23.76
C ALA A 154 5.96 -16.41 23.27
N ALA A 155 6.07 -17.66 22.81
CA ALA A 155 4.93 -18.54 22.62
C ALA A 155 4.16 -18.69 23.94
N VAL A 156 2.83 -18.71 23.87
CA VAL A 156 2.01 -19.08 25.03
C VAL A 156 2.02 -20.60 25.18
N GLU A 157 1.87 -21.11 26.40
CA GLU A 157 1.89 -22.56 26.66
C GLU A 157 0.87 -23.34 25.81
N SER A 158 -0.28 -22.72 25.51
CA SER A 158 -1.32 -23.31 24.66
C SER A 158 -1.12 -23.13 23.16
N ALA A 159 -0.01 -22.57 22.68
CA ALA A 159 0.18 -22.27 21.26
C ALA A 159 0.16 -23.54 20.40
N ALA A 160 0.93 -24.56 20.79
CA ALA A 160 0.98 -25.84 20.08
C ALA A 160 -0.39 -26.52 20.00
N SER A 161 -1.12 -26.57 21.11
CA SER A 161 -2.44 -27.22 21.15
C SER A 161 -3.49 -26.43 20.37
N ARG A 162 -3.48 -25.09 20.41
CA ARG A 162 -4.38 -24.24 19.60
C ARG A 162 -4.11 -24.37 18.10
N LEU A 163 -2.85 -24.49 17.69
CA LEU A 163 -2.51 -24.73 16.29
C LEU A 163 -2.98 -26.11 15.83
N ALA A 164 -2.86 -27.13 16.68
CA ALA A 164 -3.34 -28.49 16.41
C ALA A 164 -4.88 -28.60 16.40
N ASP A 165 -5.59 -27.71 17.09
CA ASP A 165 -7.06 -27.59 17.09
C ASP A 165 -7.59 -26.86 15.84
N GLY A 166 -6.72 -26.46 14.92
CA GLY A 166 -7.07 -25.87 13.63
C GLY A 166 -6.59 -26.71 12.44
N GLU A 167 -7.15 -26.45 11.27
CA GLU A 167 -6.66 -26.98 9.99
C GLU A 167 -6.13 -25.82 9.15
N SER A 168 -4.86 -25.92 8.74
CA SER A 168 -4.18 -24.87 7.96
C SER A 168 -3.91 -25.28 6.51
N PHE A 169 -4.31 -26.49 6.14
CA PHE A 169 -4.07 -27.17 4.87
C PHE A 169 -2.57 -27.26 4.53
N GLY A 170 -1.74 -27.58 5.52
CA GLY A 170 -0.28 -27.68 5.38
C GLY A 170 0.44 -26.33 5.36
N ALA A 171 -0.10 -25.30 6.02
CA ALA A 171 0.65 -24.07 6.27
C ALA A 171 1.76 -24.31 7.30
N ALA A 172 2.74 -23.41 7.36
CA ALA A 172 3.86 -23.47 8.30
C ALA A 172 3.76 -22.29 9.28
N ILE A 173 2.64 -22.21 10.01
CA ILE A 173 2.38 -21.17 11.01
C ILE A 173 3.16 -21.54 12.29
N PRO A 174 4.10 -20.72 12.77
CA PRO A 174 4.84 -21.00 13.99
C PRO A 174 4.02 -20.62 15.24
N GLU A 175 4.36 -21.20 16.38
CA GLU A 175 3.81 -20.81 17.69
C GLU A 175 4.17 -19.36 18.08
N PHE A 176 5.28 -18.87 17.54
CA PHE A 176 5.81 -17.54 17.75
C PHE A 176 6.58 -17.06 16.51
N ILE A 177 6.33 -15.82 16.09
CA ILE A 177 6.93 -15.27 14.88
C ILE A 177 8.23 -14.55 15.24
N THR A 178 9.37 -15.04 14.77
CA THR A 178 10.67 -14.36 14.96
C THR A 178 11.01 -13.46 13.77
N PRO A 179 11.87 -12.44 13.93
CA PRO A 179 12.38 -11.67 12.80
C PRO A 179 13.07 -12.56 11.74
N GLU A 180 13.73 -13.62 12.18
CA GLU A 180 14.36 -14.61 11.29
C GLU A 180 13.31 -15.40 10.49
N PHE A 181 12.20 -15.82 11.11
CA PHE A 181 11.10 -16.46 10.39
C PHE A 181 10.51 -15.51 9.32
N VAL A 182 10.31 -14.23 9.65
CA VAL A 182 9.86 -13.23 8.67
C VAL A 182 10.85 -13.13 7.51
N ARG A 183 12.15 -13.02 7.79
CA ARG A 183 13.21 -13.01 6.78
C ARG A 183 13.15 -14.25 5.88
N GLU A 184 13.03 -15.45 6.44
CA GLU A 184 12.93 -16.69 5.66
C GLU A 184 11.69 -16.74 4.76
N GLU A 185 10.52 -16.32 5.26
CA GLU A 185 9.28 -16.25 4.49
C GLU A 185 9.40 -15.29 3.31
N VAL A 186 10.03 -14.14 3.53
CA VAL A 186 10.30 -13.13 2.49
C VAL A 186 11.33 -13.66 1.50
N ALA A 187 12.45 -14.24 1.95
CA ALA A 187 13.53 -14.75 1.09
C ALA A 187 13.04 -15.81 0.09
N ARG A 188 12.14 -16.69 0.54
CA ARG A 188 11.51 -17.74 -0.28
C ARG A 188 10.30 -17.27 -1.08
N GLY A 189 9.92 -16.00 -0.98
CA GLY A 189 8.81 -15.39 -1.73
C GLY A 189 7.42 -15.84 -1.30
N ARG A 190 7.27 -16.33 -0.05
CA ARG A 190 5.96 -16.77 0.50
C ARG A 190 5.28 -15.69 1.36
N ALA A 191 6.02 -14.64 1.70
CA ALA A 191 5.50 -13.41 2.27
C ALA A 191 6.17 -12.18 1.65
N ILE A 192 5.51 -11.03 1.76
CA ILE A 192 6.03 -9.72 1.37
C ILE A 192 5.79 -8.70 2.49
N ILE A 193 6.58 -7.63 2.45
CA ILE A 193 6.38 -6.42 3.26
C ILE A 193 6.36 -5.24 2.26
N PRO A 194 5.17 -4.77 1.85
CA PRO A 194 5.06 -3.67 0.89
C PRO A 194 5.45 -2.35 1.58
N ALA A 195 6.66 -1.87 1.31
CA ALA A 195 7.26 -0.79 2.11
C ALA A 195 8.18 0.10 1.29
N ASN A 196 7.59 0.84 0.35
CA ASN A 196 8.34 1.74 -0.53
C ASN A 196 9.23 2.68 0.31
N ILE A 197 10.47 2.87 -0.12
CA ILE A 197 11.48 3.67 0.61
C ILE A 197 11.07 5.15 0.78
N ASN A 198 10.11 5.64 -0.01
CA ASN A 198 9.59 7.00 0.06
C ASN A 198 8.27 7.11 0.85
N HIS A 199 7.73 6.00 1.35
CA HIS A 199 6.58 6.00 2.26
C HIS A 199 7.04 5.93 3.72
N LEU A 200 7.44 7.07 4.24
CA LEU A 200 8.13 7.16 5.53
C LEU A 200 7.16 7.15 6.71
N GLU A 201 5.90 7.44 6.45
CA GLU A 201 4.77 7.42 7.38
C GLU A 201 4.29 5.99 7.72
N LEU A 202 4.68 5.01 6.90
CA LEU A 202 4.22 3.62 6.99
C LEU A 202 4.61 2.95 8.33
N GLU A 203 3.62 2.34 8.98
CA GLU A 203 3.76 1.33 10.03
C GLU A 203 3.81 -0.06 9.37
N PRO A 204 4.97 -0.75 9.30
CA PRO A 204 5.11 -1.97 8.51
C PRO A 204 4.16 -3.11 8.88
N MET A 205 3.80 -3.92 7.88
CA MET A 205 2.96 -5.11 8.01
C MET A 205 3.44 -6.20 7.03
N ALA A 206 3.15 -7.48 7.31
CA ALA A 206 3.40 -8.58 6.37
C ALA A 206 2.12 -9.13 5.76
N ILE A 207 2.27 -9.59 4.52
CA ILE A 207 1.27 -10.36 3.79
C ILE A 207 1.88 -11.71 3.45
N GLY A 208 1.30 -12.79 3.97
CA GLY A 208 1.73 -14.15 3.69
C GLY A 208 0.85 -15.18 4.38
N ARG A 209 0.87 -16.42 3.88
CA ARG A 209 -0.01 -17.50 4.36
C ARG A 209 0.17 -17.84 5.85
N ASN A 210 1.38 -17.62 6.37
CA ASN A 210 1.75 -18.02 7.74
C ASN A 210 1.64 -16.88 8.76
N PHE A 211 0.96 -15.79 8.39
CA PHE A 211 0.73 -14.60 9.20
C PHE A 211 -0.78 -14.42 9.40
N LEU A 212 -1.18 -13.45 10.22
CA LEU A 212 -2.59 -13.06 10.30
C LEU A 212 -3.12 -12.71 8.91
N VAL A 213 -4.35 -13.11 8.60
CA VAL A 213 -5.01 -12.71 7.35
C VAL A 213 -5.16 -11.19 7.33
N LYS A 214 -4.85 -10.57 6.20
CA LYS A 214 -4.91 -9.12 6.00
C LYS A 214 -6.05 -8.74 5.06
N VAL A 215 -6.62 -7.57 5.25
CA VAL A 215 -7.75 -7.05 4.46
C VAL A 215 -7.37 -5.71 3.81
N ASN A 216 -7.82 -5.51 2.57
CA ASN A 216 -7.66 -4.27 1.84
C ASN A 216 -9.00 -3.54 1.71
N ALA A 217 -8.99 -2.21 1.84
CA ALA A 217 -10.12 -1.36 1.47
C ALA A 217 -9.83 -0.57 0.20
N ASN A 218 -10.79 -0.51 -0.72
CA ASN A 218 -10.66 0.31 -1.93
C ASN A 218 -11.31 1.67 -1.70
N ILE A 219 -10.57 2.73 -2.01
CA ILE A 219 -11.06 4.11 -2.08
C ILE A 219 -10.79 4.65 -3.48
N GLY A 220 -11.04 5.94 -3.70
CA GLY A 220 -10.68 6.61 -4.94
C GLY A 220 -11.78 7.53 -5.44
N ASN A 221 -11.33 8.65 -5.98
CA ASN A 221 -12.17 9.62 -6.66
C ASN A 221 -12.70 9.06 -7.98
N SER A 222 -13.89 9.51 -8.39
CA SER A 222 -14.43 9.21 -9.71
C SER A 222 -14.66 10.48 -10.52
N ALA A 223 -14.91 10.33 -11.83
CA ALA A 223 -15.30 11.46 -12.67
C ALA A 223 -16.60 12.14 -12.21
N VAL A 224 -17.43 11.46 -11.42
CA VAL A 224 -18.78 11.90 -11.04
C VAL A 224 -18.81 12.47 -9.62
N SER A 225 -18.03 11.91 -8.69
CA SER A 225 -18.07 12.26 -7.26
C SER A 225 -16.69 12.18 -6.61
N SER A 226 -16.56 12.94 -5.52
CA SER A 226 -15.43 13.03 -4.58
C SER A 226 -14.37 14.11 -4.82
N GLY A 227 -13.55 14.30 -3.79
CA GLY A 227 -12.66 15.43 -3.57
C GLY A 227 -11.57 15.09 -2.54
N VAL A 228 -10.56 15.93 -2.38
CA VAL A 228 -9.38 15.60 -1.55
C VAL A 228 -9.78 15.23 -0.11
N ALA A 229 -10.63 16.04 0.52
CA ALA A 229 -11.06 15.81 1.90
C ALA A 229 -11.81 14.49 2.11
N GLU A 230 -12.68 14.13 1.16
CA GLU A 230 -13.43 12.88 1.22
C GLU A 230 -12.52 11.66 1.06
N GLU A 231 -11.51 11.71 0.19
CA GLU A 231 -10.61 10.56 -0.02
C GLU A 231 -9.69 10.32 1.19
N VAL A 232 -9.20 11.37 1.84
CA VAL A 232 -8.43 11.24 3.09
C VAL A 232 -9.33 10.73 4.23
N GLU A 233 -10.57 11.20 4.32
CA GLU A 233 -11.55 10.68 5.30
C GLU A 233 -11.87 9.21 5.05
N LYS A 234 -12.11 8.79 3.80
CA LYS A 234 -12.37 7.37 3.48
C LYS A 234 -11.20 6.48 3.89
N MET A 235 -9.97 6.92 3.66
CA MET A 235 -8.77 6.21 4.11
C MET A 235 -8.75 6.10 5.64
N ALA A 236 -8.84 7.23 6.36
CA ALA A 236 -8.82 7.25 7.83
C ALA A 236 -9.95 6.39 8.42
N TRP A 237 -11.13 6.44 7.83
CA TRP A 237 -12.28 5.64 8.23
C TRP A 237 -12.07 4.14 8.00
N ALA A 238 -11.51 3.76 6.84
CA ALA A 238 -11.26 2.36 6.53
C ALA A 238 -10.24 1.73 7.51
N ILE A 239 -9.12 2.41 7.76
CA ILE A 239 -8.06 1.89 8.65
C ILE A 239 -8.50 1.88 10.12
N ARG A 240 -9.38 2.81 10.53
CA ARG A 240 -10.03 2.81 11.85
C ARG A 240 -10.75 1.49 12.12
N TRP A 241 -11.35 0.89 11.08
CA TRP A 241 -12.14 -0.33 11.19
C TRP A 241 -11.38 -1.61 10.80
N GLY A 242 -10.05 -1.52 10.63
CA GLY A 242 -9.21 -2.70 10.45
C GLY A 242 -8.78 -2.99 9.02
N ALA A 243 -8.89 -2.04 8.09
CA ALA A 243 -8.22 -2.19 6.80
C ALA A 243 -6.69 -2.15 7.01
N ASP A 244 -6.01 -3.23 6.65
CA ASP A 244 -4.54 -3.35 6.80
C ASP A 244 -3.77 -2.68 5.66
N THR A 245 -4.43 -2.53 4.50
CA THR A 245 -3.93 -1.80 3.33
C THR A 245 -5.08 -1.05 2.68
N VAL A 246 -4.76 -0.03 1.90
CA VAL A 246 -5.76 0.72 1.11
C VAL A 246 -5.29 0.85 -0.32
N MET A 247 -6.19 0.66 -1.28
CA MET A 247 -5.90 1.00 -2.68
C MET A 247 -6.58 2.30 -3.08
N ASP A 248 -5.80 3.23 -3.63
CA ASP A 248 -6.33 4.36 -4.37
C ASP A 248 -6.66 3.93 -5.81
N LEU A 249 -7.95 3.75 -6.08
CA LEU A 249 -8.48 3.41 -7.39
C LEU A 249 -9.05 4.65 -8.11
N SER A 250 -8.58 5.85 -7.74
CA SER A 250 -9.01 7.11 -8.33
C SER A 250 -8.90 7.09 -9.85
N THR A 251 -9.94 7.60 -10.52
CA THR A 251 -9.98 7.81 -11.96
C THR A 251 -10.49 9.21 -12.31
N GLY A 252 -10.32 9.63 -13.56
CA GLY A 252 -10.59 11.00 -13.99
C GLY A 252 -9.45 11.97 -13.65
N ARG A 253 -9.79 13.09 -13.01
CA ARG A 253 -8.91 14.25 -12.82
C ARG A 253 -8.31 14.29 -11.41
N ASN A 254 -7.27 15.12 -11.22
CA ASN A 254 -6.62 15.37 -9.93
C ASN A 254 -6.02 14.14 -9.22
N ILE A 255 -5.81 13.03 -9.94
CA ILE A 255 -5.36 11.75 -9.36
C ILE A 255 -4.03 11.93 -8.61
N HIS A 256 -3.04 12.59 -9.22
CA HIS A 256 -1.74 12.81 -8.58
C HIS A 256 -1.87 13.58 -7.27
N ASN A 257 -2.56 14.72 -7.30
CA ASN A 257 -2.64 15.62 -6.16
C ASN A 257 -3.47 15.00 -5.04
N ILE A 258 -4.60 14.34 -5.33
CA ILE A 258 -5.39 13.60 -4.34
C ILE A 258 -4.54 12.52 -3.67
N ARG A 259 -3.83 11.70 -4.46
CA ARG A 259 -2.97 10.63 -3.93
C ARG A 259 -1.84 11.17 -3.06
N SER A 260 -1.32 12.36 -3.34
CA SER A 260 -0.29 12.99 -2.49
C SER A 260 -0.78 13.20 -1.06
N TRP A 261 -2.05 13.61 -0.87
CA TRP A 261 -2.64 13.76 0.45
C TRP A 261 -2.89 12.41 1.13
N ILE A 262 -3.34 11.41 0.38
CA ILE A 262 -3.55 10.04 0.91
C ILE A 262 -2.23 9.49 1.45
N LEU A 263 -1.16 9.49 0.64
CA LEU A 263 0.14 8.91 1.01
C LEU A 263 0.78 9.60 2.22
N ARG A 264 0.77 10.94 2.26
CA ARG A 264 1.33 11.68 3.40
C ARG A 264 0.54 11.48 4.70
N ASN A 265 -0.67 10.93 4.59
CA ASN A 265 -1.56 10.67 5.71
C ASN A 265 -1.81 9.17 5.95
N ALA A 266 -1.12 8.27 5.25
CA ALA A 266 -1.35 6.84 5.38
C ALA A 266 -0.30 6.20 6.32
N PRO A 267 -0.72 5.57 7.43
CA PRO A 267 0.18 4.75 8.25
C PRO A 267 0.25 3.30 7.73
N ILE A 268 -0.46 2.97 6.65
CA ILE A 268 -0.58 1.63 6.08
C ILE A 268 -0.10 1.60 4.62
N PRO A 269 0.17 0.42 4.04
CA PRO A 269 0.56 0.34 2.65
C PRO A 269 -0.52 0.83 1.70
N ILE A 270 -0.15 1.70 0.76
CA ILE A 270 -1.01 2.20 -0.30
C ILE A 270 -0.73 1.48 -1.61
N GLY A 271 -1.78 0.91 -2.20
CA GLY A 271 -1.73 0.30 -3.52
C GLY A 271 -2.39 1.16 -4.59
N THR A 272 -2.01 0.94 -5.84
CA THR A 272 -2.67 1.56 -7.00
C THR A 272 -2.80 0.58 -8.17
N VAL A 273 -3.53 1.02 -9.20
CA VAL A 273 -3.56 0.37 -10.51
C VAL A 273 -2.99 1.38 -11.52
N PRO A 274 -1.66 1.37 -11.80
CA PRO A 274 -1.01 2.44 -12.58
C PRO A 274 -1.63 2.69 -13.96
N ILE A 275 -2.21 1.65 -14.58
CA ILE A 275 -2.86 1.78 -15.90
C ILE A 275 -4.08 2.71 -15.87
N TYR A 276 -4.70 2.95 -14.71
CA TYR A 276 -5.82 3.88 -14.60
C TYR A 276 -5.37 5.33 -14.82
N GLN A 277 -4.31 5.76 -14.15
CA GLN A 277 -3.79 7.11 -14.37
C GLN A 277 -3.16 7.24 -15.76
N ALA A 278 -2.43 6.22 -16.23
CA ALA A 278 -1.87 6.23 -17.58
C ALA A 278 -2.96 6.40 -18.66
N LEU A 279 -4.13 5.79 -18.46
CA LEU A 279 -5.28 5.94 -19.36
C LEU A 279 -5.83 7.38 -19.37
N GLU A 280 -5.91 8.03 -18.21
CA GLU A 280 -6.34 9.44 -18.13
C GLU A 280 -5.34 10.39 -18.80
N LYS A 281 -4.03 10.12 -18.70
CA LYS A 281 -2.99 10.90 -19.40
C LYS A 281 -3.15 10.91 -20.92
N VAL A 282 -3.77 9.87 -21.49
CA VAL A 282 -4.05 9.76 -22.93
C VAL A 282 -5.51 10.07 -23.30
N GLY A 283 -6.23 10.74 -22.40
CA GLY A 283 -7.60 11.20 -22.63
C GLY A 283 -8.64 10.09 -22.62
N GLY A 284 -8.40 9.00 -21.89
CA GLY A 284 -9.36 7.91 -21.73
C GLY A 284 -9.40 6.90 -22.89
N ASP A 285 -8.53 7.05 -23.89
CA ASP A 285 -8.47 6.16 -25.05
C ASP A 285 -7.40 5.08 -24.84
N PRO A 286 -7.79 3.80 -24.62
CA PRO A 286 -6.83 2.73 -24.45
C PRO A 286 -5.87 2.63 -25.60
N LEU A 287 -6.27 2.93 -26.84
CA LEU A 287 -5.43 2.74 -28.03
C LEU A 287 -4.23 3.69 -28.11
N LYS A 288 -4.26 4.78 -27.33
CA LYS A 288 -3.18 5.75 -27.23
C LYS A 288 -2.18 5.41 -26.11
N LEU A 289 -2.42 4.34 -25.35
CA LEU A 289 -1.47 3.88 -24.35
C LEU A 289 -0.20 3.37 -25.03
N GLU A 290 0.94 3.89 -24.58
CA GLU A 290 2.27 3.47 -25.01
C GLU A 290 3.15 3.26 -23.78
N TRP A 291 4.23 2.47 -23.94
CA TRP A 291 5.15 2.13 -22.84
C TRP A 291 5.65 3.36 -22.10
N GLU A 292 6.02 4.42 -22.81
CA GLU A 292 6.60 5.62 -22.19
C GLU A 292 5.61 6.35 -21.26
N VAL A 293 4.32 6.36 -21.57
CA VAL A 293 3.30 6.95 -20.68
C VAL A 293 3.15 6.11 -19.42
N PHE A 294 3.15 4.79 -19.56
CA PHE A 294 3.03 3.87 -18.43
C PHE A 294 4.28 3.91 -17.54
N LYS A 295 5.48 3.91 -18.14
CA LYS A 295 6.77 4.07 -17.47
C LYS A 295 6.85 5.37 -16.68
N ASP A 296 6.46 6.50 -17.27
CA ASP A 296 6.38 7.79 -16.58
C ASP A 296 5.43 7.72 -15.38
N THR A 297 4.29 7.04 -15.53
CA THR A 297 3.31 6.83 -14.45
C THR A 297 3.86 5.95 -13.32
N LEU A 298 4.62 4.89 -13.64
CA LEU A 298 5.26 4.04 -12.61
C LEU A 298 6.28 4.84 -11.79
N ILE A 299 7.13 5.62 -12.46
CA ILE A 299 8.15 6.45 -11.79
C ILE A 299 7.46 7.50 -10.91
N GLU A 300 6.47 8.20 -11.43
CA GLU A 300 5.68 9.18 -10.68
C GLU A 300 5.13 8.59 -9.38
N GLN A 301 4.46 7.44 -9.45
CA GLN A 301 3.83 6.83 -8.29
C GLN A 301 4.84 6.23 -7.30
N ALA A 302 5.93 5.65 -7.81
CA ALA A 302 7.00 5.13 -6.97
C ALA A 302 7.72 6.25 -6.20
N GLU A 303 7.90 7.42 -6.81
CA GLU A 303 8.46 8.60 -6.14
C GLU A 303 7.51 9.17 -5.08
N GLN A 304 6.19 9.13 -5.29
CA GLN A 304 5.22 9.57 -4.28
C GLN A 304 5.21 8.67 -3.02
N GLY A 305 5.58 7.40 -3.17
CA GLY A 305 5.61 6.41 -2.08
C GLY A 305 4.57 5.30 -2.19
N VAL A 306 3.99 5.02 -3.37
CA VAL A 306 3.08 3.87 -3.52
C VAL A 306 3.82 2.57 -3.23
N ASP A 307 3.26 1.72 -2.36
CA ASP A 307 3.94 0.51 -1.85
C ASP A 307 3.76 -0.71 -2.73
N TYR A 308 2.66 -0.78 -3.49
CA TYR A 308 2.45 -1.87 -4.43
C TYR A 308 1.62 -1.48 -5.65
N PHE A 309 1.94 -2.12 -6.79
CA PHE A 309 1.24 -1.90 -8.04
C PHE A 309 0.48 -3.14 -8.49
N THR A 310 -0.81 -2.96 -8.75
CA THR A 310 -1.61 -3.95 -9.47
C THR A 310 -1.37 -3.83 -10.97
N ILE A 311 -0.60 -4.76 -11.54
CA ILE A 311 -0.18 -4.76 -12.95
C ILE A 311 -0.74 -5.98 -13.68
N HIS A 312 -1.50 -5.74 -14.74
CA HIS A 312 -2.25 -6.77 -15.48
C HIS A 312 -1.41 -7.43 -16.59
N ALA A 313 -0.14 -7.73 -16.31
CA ALA A 313 0.79 -8.32 -17.29
C ALA A 313 0.38 -9.75 -17.74
N GLY A 314 -0.51 -10.42 -16.99
CA GLY A 314 -1.05 -11.73 -17.36
C GLY A 314 -2.14 -11.71 -18.46
N VAL A 315 -2.64 -10.53 -18.86
CA VAL A 315 -3.62 -10.40 -19.95
C VAL A 315 -2.88 -10.43 -21.29
N ARG A 316 -2.60 -11.63 -21.78
CA ARG A 316 -1.91 -11.85 -23.06
C ARG A 316 -2.89 -11.86 -24.24
N LEU A 317 -2.43 -11.46 -25.42
CA LEU A 317 -3.25 -11.42 -26.65
C LEU A 317 -3.94 -12.76 -26.91
N GLY A 318 -3.19 -13.87 -26.82
CA GLY A 318 -3.71 -15.22 -27.04
C GLY A 318 -4.76 -15.67 -26.02
N TYR A 319 -4.90 -14.99 -24.87
CA TYR A 319 -5.87 -15.33 -23.84
C TYR A 319 -7.21 -14.62 -24.00
N VAL A 320 -7.25 -13.49 -24.72
CA VAL A 320 -8.49 -12.72 -24.90
C VAL A 320 -9.60 -13.54 -25.60
N PRO A 321 -9.33 -14.34 -26.65
CA PRO A 321 -10.38 -15.17 -27.26
C PRO A 321 -10.98 -16.22 -26.31
N LEU A 322 -10.24 -16.65 -25.27
CA LEU A 322 -10.74 -17.62 -24.29
C LEU A 322 -11.91 -17.06 -23.46
N THR A 323 -12.07 -15.73 -23.41
CA THR A 323 -13.18 -15.09 -22.69
C THR A 323 -14.44 -14.91 -23.53
N ALA A 324 -14.40 -15.22 -24.83
CA ALA A 324 -15.52 -14.97 -25.76
C ALA A 324 -16.81 -15.74 -25.39
N LYS A 325 -16.68 -16.89 -24.71
CA LYS A 325 -17.81 -17.73 -24.29
C LYS A 325 -18.24 -17.48 -22.83
N ARG A 326 -17.66 -16.50 -22.13
CA ARG A 326 -18.08 -16.17 -20.76
C ARG A 326 -19.41 -15.43 -20.77
N VAL A 327 -20.24 -15.70 -19.77
CA VAL A 327 -21.51 -14.98 -19.56
C VAL A 327 -21.27 -13.50 -19.29
N THR A 328 -20.31 -13.17 -18.42
CA THR A 328 -20.00 -11.80 -17.99
C THR A 328 -18.72 -11.21 -18.61
N GLY A 329 -18.11 -11.91 -19.59
CA GLY A 329 -16.91 -11.42 -20.29
C GLY A 329 -15.70 -11.16 -19.38
N ILE A 330 -15.05 -10.01 -19.59
CA ILE A 330 -13.92 -9.52 -18.77
C ILE A 330 -14.44 -8.42 -17.84
N VAL A 331 -14.53 -8.72 -16.55
CA VAL A 331 -15.04 -7.79 -15.52
C VAL A 331 -13.95 -6.97 -14.82
N SER A 332 -12.68 -7.24 -15.11
CA SER A 332 -11.58 -6.41 -14.65
C SER A 332 -11.48 -5.14 -15.50
N ARG A 333 -11.57 -3.95 -14.89
CA ARG A 333 -11.36 -2.68 -15.59
C ARG A 333 -9.95 -2.59 -16.19
N GLY A 334 -8.91 -2.90 -15.40
CA GLY A 334 -7.53 -2.94 -15.91
C GLY A 334 -7.33 -4.02 -16.98
N GLY A 335 -7.94 -5.19 -16.78
CA GLY A 335 -7.88 -6.28 -17.75
C GLY A 335 -8.59 -5.95 -19.07
N SER A 336 -9.73 -5.29 -19.03
CA SER A 336 -10.48 -4.90 -20.25
C SER A 336 -9.79 -3.79 -21.04
N ILE A 337 -9.11 -2.85 -20.35
CA ILE A 337 -8.24 -1.85 -20.99
C ILE A 337 -7.13 -2.55 -21.79
N MET A 338 -6.43 -3.50 -21.15
CA MET A 338 -5.34 -4.24 -21.82
C MET A 338 -5.84 -5.14 -22.94
N ALA A 339 -6.97 -5.83 -22.75
CA ALA A 339 -7.57 -6.65 -23.80
C ALA A 339 -7.95 -5.82 -25.03
N ARG A 340 -8.57 -4.65 -24.84
CA ARG A 340 -8.91 -3.73 -25.94
C ARG A 340 -7.66 -3.23 -26.67
N TRP A 341 -6.62 -2.85 -25.95
CA TRP A 341 -5.34 -2.44 -26.53
C TRP A 341 -4.69 -3.55 -27.35
N CYS A 342 -4.66 -4.79 -26.83
CA CYS A 342 -4.08 -5.94 -27.54
C CYS A 342 -4.84 -6.24 -28.83
N LEU A 343 -6.18 -6.27 -28.77
CA LEU A 343 -7.02 -6.60 -29.93
C LEU A 343 -6.91 -5.56 -31.05
N ALA A 344 -6.89 -4.28 -30.72
CA ALA A 344 -6.85 -3.22 -31.72
C ALA A 344 -5.50 -3.13 -32.44
N GLY A 345 -4.39 -3.37 -31.72
CA GLY A 345 -3.05 -3.41 -32.31
C GLY A 345 -2.64 -4.78 -32.83
N HIS A 346 -3.45 -5.81 -32.59
CA HIS A 346 -3.10 -7.23 -32.76
C HIS A 346 -1.67 -7.57 -32.29
N ARG A 347 -1.29 -7.02 -31.13
CA ARG A 347 0.05 -7.10 -30.54
C ARG A 347 -0.02 -7.64 -29.11
N GLU A 348 1.07 -8.25 -28.66
CA GLU A 348 1.17 -8.76 -27.28
C GLU A 348 1.17 -7.61 -26.28
N SER A 349 0.64 -7.86 -25.08
CA SER A 349 0.58 -6.87 -24.00
C SER A 349 1.94 -6.24 -23.73
N PHE A 350 2.07 -4.92 -23.89
CA PHE A 350 3.32 -4.23 -23.58
C PHE A 350 3.73 -4.37 -22.11
N LEU A 351 2.77 -4.59 -21.20
CA LEU A 351 3.05 -4.88 -19.79
C LEU A 351 3.78 -6.22 -19.60
N TYR A 352 3.51 -7.17 -20.49
CA TYR A 352 4.20 -8.46 -20.55
C TYR A 352 5.55 -8.32 -21.25
N GLU A 353 5.59 -7.66 -22.41
CA GLU A 353 6.82 -7.49 -23.19
C GLU A 353 7.88 -6.63 -22.47
N LYS A 354 7.44 -5.67 -21.65
CA LYS A 354 8.30 -4.76 -20.89
C LYS A 354 8.43 -5.12 -19.41
N PHE A 355 8.06 -6.35 -19.03
CA PHE A 355 8.02 -6.76 -17.63
C PHE A 355 9.37 -6.61 -16.90
N ASP A 356 10.48 -6.88 -17.58
CA ASP A 356 11.82 -6.69 -17.01
C ASP A 356 12.12 -5.21 -16.70
N GLU A 357 11.76 -4.29 -17.60
CA GLU A 357 11.93 -2.85 -17.35
C GLU A 357 11.02 -2.36 -16.21
N ILE A 358 9.82 -2.96 -16.04
CA ILE A 358 8.93 -2.68 -14.90
C ILE A 358 9.61 -3.11 -13.59
N CYS A 359 10.20 -4.31 -13.56
CA CYS A 359 10.95 -4.81 -12.40
C CYS A 359 12.09 -3.85 -12.02
N ASP A 360 12.87 -3.38 -13.00
CA ASP A 360 13.98 -2.43 -12.78
C ASP A 360 13.52 -1.10 -12.18
N ILE A 361 12.33 -0.61 -12.56
CA ILE A 361 11.76 0.62 -11.99
C ILE A 361 11.32 0.36 -10.55
N MET A 362 10.52 -0.67 -10.31
CA MET A 362 9.94 -0.96 -8.99
C MET A 362 11.01 -1.30 -7.95
N ARG A 363 12.05 -2.05 -8.35
CA ARG A 363 13.20 -2.42 -7.51
C ARG A 363 13.93 -1.20 -6.92
N LYS A 364 13.99 -0.07 -7.64
CA LYS A 364 14.67 1.15 -7.15
C LYS A 364 14.02 1.77 -5.92
N TYR A 365 12.76 1.45 -5.65
CA TYR A 365 11.98 2.07 -4.60
C TYR A 365 11.35 1.06 -3.63
N ASP A 366 11.59 -0.24 -3.81
CA ASP A 366 10.92 -1.31 -3.06
C ASP A 366 9.40 -1.34 -3.21
N VAL A 367 8.91 -1.13 -4.45
CA VAL A 367 7.49 -1.31 -4.76
C VAL A 367 7.21 -2.79 -5.01
N SER A 368 6.24 -3.33 -4.29
CA SER A 368 5.81 -4.73 -4.44
C SER A 368 4.91 -4.94 -5.66
N PHE A 369 5.00 -6.10 -6.29
CA PHE A 369 4.05 -6.51 -7.33
C PHE A 369 2.77 -7.07 -6.71
N SER A 370 1.64 -6.60 -7.24
CA SER A 370 0.36 -7.31 -7.19
C SER A 370 0.02 -7.71 -8.63
N LEU A 371 0.22 -8.97 -8.99
CA LEU A 371 -0.06 -9.43 -10.36
C LEU A 371 -1.57 -9.48 -10.57
N GLY A 372 -2.07 -8.58 -11.42
CA GLY A 372 -3.50 -8.32 -11.56
C GLY A 372 -4.26 -9.48 -12.20
N ASP A 373 -5.41 -9.80 -11.62
CA ASP A 373 -6.34 -10.84 -12.04
C ASP A 373 -7.21 -10.39 -13.24
N GLY A 374 -6.57 -9.91 -14.31
CA GLY A 374 -7.25 -9.28 -15.43
C GLY A 374 -8.31 -10.13 -16.13
N LEU A 375 -8.24 -11.46 -16.00
CA LEU A 375 -9.21 -12.41 -16.54
C LEU A 375 -9.98 -13.15 -15.43
N ARG A 376 -10.16 -12.58 -14.23
CA ARG A 376 -10.98 -13.18 -13.16
C ARG A 376 -12.43 -13.47 -13.61
N PRO A 377 -13.09 -14.50 -13.06
CA PRO A 377 -14.51 -14.75 -13.32
C PRO A 377 -15.38 -13.67 -12.67
N GLY A 378 -16.42 -13.21 -13.37
CA GLY A 378 -17.45 -12.32 -12.82
C GLY A 378 -18.77 -13.02 -12.48
N SER A 379 -18.90 -14.29 -12.87
CA SER A 379 -20.06 -15.17 -12.69
C SER A 379 -19.68 -16.62 -12.93
#